data_AF-A0A7C2W7W1-F1
#
_entry.id   AF-A0A7C2W7W1-F1
#
_cell.length_a   1.000
_cell.length_b   1.000
_cell.length_c   1.000
_cell.angle_alpha   90.00
_cell.angle_beta   90.00
_cell.angle_gamma   90.00
#
_symmetry.space_group_name_H-M   'P 1'
#
loop_
_entity.id
_entity.type
_entity.pdbx_description
1 polymer ?
#
loop_
_entity_poly.entity_id
_entity_poly.type
_entity_poly.pdbx_seq_one_letter_code
_entity_poly.pdbx_strand_id
1 'polypeptide(L)'
;MRPRSFEIGLRIGILNRGRFDAITDVPGVKVGHTTIIEGDSIRTGVTVVMPPGDNPFKRKLPAAVHVINGFGKSVGLIQVEELGVIESPIALTNTLSVWRMADAMVDWLSKLNPGV
;
A
#
# COMPACT_ATOMS: atom_id res chain seq x y z
N MET A 1 -7.08 13.11 -20.56
CA MET A 1 -6.54 11.84 -20.03
C MET A 1 -5.02 11.92 -20.09
N ARG A 2 -4.28 11.50 -19.06
CA ARG A 2 -2.80 11.47 -19.11
C ARG A 2 -2.38 10.11 -19.69
N PRO A 3 -1.66 10.06 -20.83
CA PRO A 3 -1.35 8.81 -21.48
C PRO A 3 -0.32 8.00 -20.67
N ARG A 4 -0.48 6.66 -20.66
CA ARG A 4 0.48 5.70 -20.09
C ARG A 4 1.41 5.15 -21.17
N SER A 5 2.51 4.51 -20.75
CA SER A 5 3.54 3.94 -21.64
C SER A 5 2.95 3.11 -22.78
N PHE A 6 1.98 2.24 -22.48
CA PHE A 6 1.34 1.39 -23.48
C PHE A 6 0.58 2.19 -24.55
N GLU A 7 -0.08 3.27 -24.16
CA GLU A 7 -0.92 4.12 -25.03
C GLU A 7 -0.08 4.95 -26.00
N ILE A 8 1.20 5.17 -25.68
CA ILE A 8 2.16 5.86 -26.54
C ILE A 8 3.09 4.89 -27.31
N GLY A 9 2.81 3.59 -27.27
CA GLY A 9 3.60 2.57 -27.97
C GLY A 9 4.89 2.15 -27.27
N LEU A 10 5.20 2.65 -26.07
CA LEU A 10 6.35 2.22 -25.28
C LEU A 10 6.03 0.90 -24.57
N ARG A 11 6.59 -0.20 -25.07
CA ARG A 11 6.46 -1.55 -24.50
C ARG A 11 7.66 -1.86 -23.59
N ILE A 12 7.39 -2.30 -22.36
CA ILE A 12 8.39 -2.71 -21.38
C ILE A 12 8.15 -4.19 -21.06
N GLY A 13 9.17 -5.03 -21.25
CA GLY A 13 9.07 -6.48 -21.05
C GLY A 13 8.34 -7.21 -22.18
N ILE A 14 8.08 -8.51 -21.97
CA ILE A 14 7.50 -9.42 -22.98
C ILE A 14 6.11 -9.95 -22.61
N LEU A 15 5.63 -9.70 -21.40
CA LEU A 15 4.36 -10.22 -20.90
C LEU A 15 3.19 -9.28 -21.25
N ASN A 16 2.01 -9.86 -21.40
CA ASN A 16 0.78 -9.08 -21.58
C ASN A 16 0.36 -8.43 -20.26
N ARG A 17 -0.17 -7.21 -20.35
CA ARG A 17 -0.77 -6.50 -19.22
C ARG A 17 -2.18 -7.00 -18.91
N GLY A 18 -2.63 -6.77 -17.68
CA GLY A 18 -4.03 -6.95 -17.30
C GLY A 18 -4.95 -5.89 -17.93
N ARG A 19 -6.25 -5.98 -17.63
CA ARG A 19 -7.26 -5.09 -18.21
C ARG A 19 -7.01 -3.64 -17.85
N PHE A 20 -6.67 -3.38 -16.59
CA PHE A 20 -6.43 -2.05 -16.06
C PHE A 20 -4.97 -1.65 -16.18
N ASP A 21 -4.06 -2.60 -16.38
CA ASP A 21 -2.61 -2.38 -16.39
C ASP A 21 -2.18 -1.72 -15.07
N ALA A 22 -2.65 -2.32 -13.97
CA ALA A 22 -2.51 -1.83 -12.60
C ALA A 22 -2.57 -3.00 -11.59
N ILE A 23 -2.13 -2.76 -10.36
CA ILE A 23 -2.16 -3.77 -9.28
C ILE A 23 -3.57 -4.30 -8.98
N THR A 24 -4.61 -3.51 -9.26
CA THR A 24 -6.03 -3.88 -9.09
C THR A 24 -6.53 -4.88 -10.13
N ASP A 25 -5.71 -5.26 -11.12
CA ASP A 25 -5.99 -6.44 -11.95
C ASP A 25 -5.90 -7.75 -11.14
N VAL A 26 -5.24 -7.74 -9.97
CA VAL A 26 -5.30 -8.85 -9.01
C VAL A 26 -6.66 -8.82 -8.30
N PRO A 27 -7.49 -9.87 -8.42
CA PRO A 27 -8.85 -9.85 -7.89
C PRO A 27 -8.92 -9.54 -6.39
N GLY A 28 -9.77 -8.59 -6.01
CA GLY A 28 -9.99 -8.19 -4.63
C GLY A 28 -9.00 -7.16 -4.08
N VAL A 29 -7.87 -6.91 -4.75
CA VAL A 29 -6.96 -5.82 -4.39
C VAL A 29 -7.64 -4.48 -4.69
N LYS A 30 -7.60 -3.56 -3.73
CA LYS A 30 -8.11 -2.20 -3.89
C LYS A 30 -7.02 -1.19 -3.56
N VAL A 31 -7.08 -0.02 -4.17
CA VAL A 31 -6.17 1.10 -3.90
C VAL A 31 -7.00 2.35 -3.62
N GLY A 32 -6.65 3.06 -2.55
CA GLY A 32 -7.24 4.35 -2.18
C GLY A 32 -6.16 5.41 -2.03
N HIS A 33 -6.54 6.65 -2.32
CA HIS A 33 -5.64 7.81 -2.23
C HIS A 33 -6.32 8.97 -1.52
N THR A 34 -5.53 9.70 -0.74
CA THR A 34 -5.85 11.06 -0.30
C THR A 34 -4.72 11.96 -0.76
N THR A 35 -5.03 12.97 -1.55
CA THR A 35 -4.06 13.98 -2.02
C THR A 35 -4.37 15.30 -1.33
N ILE A 36 -3.37 15.87 -0.67
CA ILE A 36 -3.48 17.14 0.05
C ILE A 36 -2.63 18.17 -0.67
N ILE A 37 -3.31 19.15 -1.27
CA ILE A 37 -2.72 20.29 -1.95
C ILE A 37 -3.33 21.53 -1.32
N GLU A 38 -2.55 22.22 -0.50
CA GLU A 38 -3.01 23.40 0.25
C GLU A 38 -1.96 24.50 0.21
N GLY A 39 -2.43 25.74 -0.01
CA GLY A 39 -1.59 26.92 -0.21
C GLY A 39 -0.45 26.67 -1.21
N ASP A 40 0.71 27.28 -0.93
CA ASP A 40 1.86 27.23 -1.83
C ASP A 40 2.87 26.11 -1.50
N SER A 41 2.76 25.48 -0.32
CA SER A 41 3.81 24.60 0.21
C SER A 41 3.35 23.19 0.58
N ILE A 42 2.06 22.94 0.78
CA ILE A 42 1.59 21.61 1.19
C ILE A 42 1.28 20.78 -0.05
N ARG A 43 2.12 19.77 -0.31
CA ARG A 43 1.97 18.80 -1.40
C ARG A 43 2.27 17.40 -0.87
N THR A 44 1.30 16.80 -0.20
CA THR A 44 1.47 15.49 0.48
C THR A 44 0.24 14.62 0.27
N GLY A 45 0.23 13.44 0.88
CA GLY A 45 -0.90 12.53 0.79
C GLY A 45 -0.59 11.17 1.37
N VAL A 46 -1.57 10.29 1.22
CA VAL A 46 -1.48 8.89 1.60
C VAL A 46 -2.03 8.04 0.46
N THR A 47 -1.36 6.91 0.20
CA THR A 47 -1.90 5.84 -0.62
C THR A 47 -2.03 4.59 0.23
N VAL A 48 -3.17 3.90 0.15
CA VAL A 48 -3.40 2.64 0.84
C VAL A 48 -3.72 1.55 -0.17
N VAL A 49 -3.00 0.44 -0.10
CA VAL A 49 -3.31 -0.79 -0.82
C VAL A 49 -3.99 -1.75 0.15
N MET A 50 -5.25 -2.06 -0.12
CA MET A 50 -6.03 -3.02 0.63
C MET A 50 -5.88 -4.41 -0.02
N PRO A 51 -5.36 -5.41 0.72
CA PRO A 51 -5.32 -6.78 0.23
C PRO A 51 -6.74 -7.35 0.04
N PRO A 52 -6.91 -8.46 -0.70
CA PRO A 52 -8.20 -9.09 -0.87
C PRO A 52 -8.85 -9.50 0.47
N GLY A 53 -10.16 -9.30 0.58
CA GLY A 53 -10.96 -9.65 1.75
C GLY A 53 -11.43 -8.44 2.58
N ASP A 54 -12.26 -8.71 3.58
CA ASP A 54 -12.92 -7.66 4.38
C ASP A 54 -12.15 -7.30 5.65
N ASN A 55 -11.26 -8.17 6.11
CA ASN A 55 -10.48 -7.98 7.33
C ASN A 55 -9.09 -8.65 7.20
N PRO A 56 -8.02 -7.87 6.94
CA PRO A 56 -6.67 -8.41 6.73
C PRO A 56 -6.07 -9.00 8.00
N PHE A 57 -6.54 -8.60 9.19
CA PHE A 57 -6.05 -9.15 10.45
C PHE A 57 -6.54 -10.59 10.68
N LYS A 58 -7.82 -10.84 10.37
CA LYS A 58 -8.44 -12.17 10.50
C LYS A 58 -8.06 -13.13 9.36
N ARG A 59 -7.84 -12.59 8.16
CA ARG A 59 -7.42 -13.36 6.97
C ARG A 59 -6.10 -12.82 6.44
N LYS A 60 -5.02 -13.23 7.11
CA LYS A 60 -3.64 -12.87 6.77
C LYS A 60 -3.25 -13.50 5.45
N LEU A 61 -2.42 -12.81 4.68
CA LEU A 61 -1.90 -13.30 3.41
C LEU A 61 -0.40 -13.53 3.51
N PRO A 62 0.16 -14.55 2.83
CA PRO A 62 1.60 -14.69 2.70
C PRO A 62 2.22 -13.41 2.15
N ALA A 63 3.32 -12.97 2.76
CA ALA A 63 4.03 -11.76 2.39
C ALA A 63 5.53 -11.90 2.67
N ALA A 64 6.32 -11.10 1.96
CA ALA A 64 7.76 -11.03 2.15
C ALA A 64 8.23 -9.58 1.94
N VAL A 65 9.38 -9.26 2.52
CA VAL A 65 10.03 -7.95 2.40
C VAL A 65 11.47 -8.13 1.97
N HIS A 66 11.99 -7.18 1.20
CA HIS A 66 13.40 -7.14 0.84
C HIS A 66 13.89 -5.70 0.87
N VAL A 67 14.97 -5.44 1.60
CA VAL A 67 15.57 -4.11 1.74
C VAL A 67 16.83 -4.05 0.86
N ILE A 68 16.71 -3.41 -0.31
CA ILE A 68 17.86 -3.16 -1.19
C ILE A 68 18.79 -2.13 -0.56
N ASN A 69 18.23 -1.05 0.00
CA ASN A 69 18.96 -0.04 0.76
C ASN A 69 18.08 0.48 1.92
N GLY A 70 18.66 0.56 3.11
CA GLY A 70 17.96 0.85 4.37
C GLY A 70 17.72 2.34 4.67
N PHE A 71 17.91 3.26 3.73
CA PHE A 71 17.71 4.70 3.98
C PHE A 71 16.23 5.12 3.99
N GLY A 72 15.37 4.33 4.63
CA GLY A 72 13.92 4.54 4.72
C GLY A 72 13.42 4.42 6.17
N LYS A 73 12.20 4.89 6.42
CA LYS A 73 11.53 4.78 7.73
C LYS A 73 10.27 3.95 7.50
N SER A 74 10.37 2.66 7.79
CA SER A 74 9.29 1.69 7.58
C SER A 74 8.83 1.12 8.91
N VAL A 75 7.55 0.78 9.02
CA VAL A 75 6.96 0.16 10.21
C VAL A 75 6.37 -1.20 9.81
N GLY A 76 6.58 -2.22 10.64
CA GLY A 76 5.99 -3.56 10.47
C GLY A 76 6.83 -4.59 9.70
N LEU A 77 7.96 -4.20 9.09
CA LEU A 77 8.75 -5.12 8.24
C LEU A 77 9.27 -6.35 9.00
N ILE A 78 9.74 -6.18 10.23
CA ILE A 78 10.32 -7.27 11.05
C ILE A 78 9.29 -8.40 11.28
N GLN A 79 8.03 -8.06 11.53
CA GLN A 79 6.99 -9.07 11.74
C GLN A 79 6.65 -9.82 10.46
N VAL A 80 6.69 -9.14 9.31
CA VAL A 80 6.50 -9.79 8.01
C VAL A 80 7.65 -10.76 7.72
N GLU A 81 8.88 -10.38 8.08
CA GLU A 81 10.07 -11.25 7.94
C GLU A 81 9.99 -12.48 8.85
N GLU A 82 9.55 -12.30 10.10
CA GLU A 82 9.44 -13.39 11.08
C GLU A 82 8.27 -14.35 10.77
N LEU A 83 7.08 -13.81 10.47
CA LEU A 83 5.86 -14.62 10.34
C LEU A 83 5.49 -14.95 8.89
N GLY A 84 6.13 -14.31 7.91
CA GLY A 84 5.87 -14.53 6.49
C GLY A 84 4.46 -14.10 6.06
N VAL A 85 3.80 -13.22 6.81
CA VAL A 85 2.42 -12.80 6.55
C VAL A 85 2.20 -11.31 6.73
N ILE A 86 1.25 -10.76 5.99
CA ILE A 86 0.70 -9.42 6.19
C ILE A 86 -0.68 -9.51 6.83
N GLU A 87 -0.92 -8.66 7.83
CA GLU A 87 -2.16 -8.63 8.62
C GLU A 87 -2.82 -7.25 8.66
N SER A 88 -2.38 -6.35 7.78
CA SER A 88 -2.86 -4.98 7.66
C SER A 88 -2.91 -4.53 6.20
N PRO A 89 -3.61 -3.43 5.89
CA PRO A 89 -3.41 -2.70 4.66
C PRO A 89 -1.98 -2.16 4.55
N ILE A 90 -1.47 -1.99 3.33
CA ILE A 90 -0.16 -1.36 3.08
C ILE A 90 -0.39 0.13 2.87
N ALA A 91 0.25 0.99 3.67
CA ALA A 91 0.16 2.44 3.52
C ALA A 91 1.49 3.05 3.07
N LEU A 92 1.40 4.03 2.18
CA LEU A 92 2.52 4.82 1.66
C LEU A 92 2.24 6.30 1.94
N THR A 93 3.22 6.99 2.55
CA THR A 93 3.15 8.41 2.90
C THR A 93 4.55 9.02 2.90
N ASN A 94 4.68 10.32 3.21
CA ASN A 94 5.98 10.97 3.36
C ASN A 94 6.71 10.51 4.64
N THR A 95 8.04 10.64 4.66
CA THR A 95 8.91 10.11 5.73
C THR A 95 8.50 10.53 7.14
N LEU A 96 8.08 11.78 7.33
CA LEU A 96 7.77 12.31 8.67
C LEU A 96 6.34 11.95 9.13
N SER A 97 5.47 11.54 8.21
CA SER A 97 4.11 11.09 8.53
C SER A 97 4.00 9.58 8.79
N VAL A 98 5.08 8.82 8.68
CA VAL A 98 5.08 7.35 8.87
C VAL A 98 4.46 6.94 10.20
N TRP A 99 4.87 7.56 11.31
CA TRP A 99 4.34 7.23 12.63
C TRP A 99 2.87 7.61 12.80
N ARG A 100 2.46 8.78 12.30
CA ARG A 100 1.04 9.19 12.30
C ARG A 100 0.18 8.24 11.48
N MET A 101 0.70 7.73 10.36
CA MET A 101 0.01 6.74 9.56
C MET A 101 -0.07 5.38 10.27
N ALA A 102 0.99 4.98 11.00
CA ALA A 102 0.99 3.77 11.80
C ALA A 102 -0.07 3.85 12.93
N ASP A 103 -0.12 4.95 13.67
CA ASP A 103 -1.14 5.17 14.71
C ASP A 103 -2.56 5.07 14.13
N ALA A 104 -2.82 5.76 13.00
CA ALA A 104 -4.12 5.71 12.33
C ALA A 104 -4.47 4.29 11.82
N MET A 105 -3.47 3.52 11.40
CA MET A 105 -3.65 2.12 10.98
C MET A 105 -4.05 1.23 12.16
N VAL A 106 -3.38 1.40 13.31
CA VAL A 106 -3.71 0.69 14.55
C VAL A 106 -5.14 1.02 14.97
N ASP A 107 -5.50 2.31 15.04
CA ASP A 107 -6.86 2.75 15.37
C ASP A 107 -7.93 2.12 14.46
N TRP A 108 -7.67 2.08 13.15
CA TRP A 108 -8.58 1.47 12.19
C TRP A 108 -8.71 -0.04 12.39
N LEU A 109 -7.58 -0.74 12.58
CA LEU A 109 -7.56 -2.19 12.82
C LEU A 109 -8.24 -2.57 14.14
N SER A 110 -8.01 -1.83 15.22
CA SER A 110 -8.65 -2.07 16.52
C SER A 110 -10.17 -1.86 16.45
N LYS A 111 -10.64 -0.84 15.72
CA LYS A 111 -12.09 -0.65 15.48
C LYS A 111 -12.70 -1.80 14.68
N LEU A 112 -11.96 -2.35 13.73
CA LEU A 112 -12.39 -3.50 12.92
C LEU A 112 -12.31 -4.83 13.69
N ASN A 113 -11.50 -4.90 14.75
CA ASN A 113 -11.22 -6.09 15.54
C ASN A 113 -11.40 -5.81 17.04
N PRO A 114 -12.63 -5.53 17.52
CA PRO A 114 -12.87 -5.25 18.93
C PRO A 114 -12.52 -6.44 19.82
N GLY A 115 -11.83 -6.18 20.93
CA GLY A 115 -11.45 -7.19 21.92
C GLY A 115 -10.13 -7.92 21.66
N VAL A 116 -9.38 -7.50 20.65
CA VAL A 116 -7.97 -7.85 20.43
C VAL A 116 -7.09 -6.67 20.82
#